data_AF-A0AAD6UWB5-F1
#
_entry.id   AF-A0AAD6UWB5-F1
#
_cell.length_a   1.000
_cell.length_b   1.000
_cell.length_c   1.000
_cell.angle_alpha   90.00
_cell.angle_beta   90.00
_cell.angle_gamma   90.00
#
_symmetry.space_group_name_H-M   'P 1'
#
loop_
_entity.id
_entity.type
_entity.pdbx_description
1 polymer ?
#
loop_
_entity_poly.entity_id
_entity_poly.type
_entity_poly.pdbx_seq_one_letter_code
_entity_poly.pdbx_strand_id
1 'polypeptide(L)'
;RGLREVWGYMWTAWYCPEKYKLWARSTQPDRIGHWRTTMAVENFWRNLKHDTLRNLLRPRLDQLVFLIATEILPSFTAKMQIFDPNYRSGRAPELTPFQAALKRNWKKLSMNALGARNYSTNVQRWICDCGQQKYNAYLLCKHLVQAVAPPPPNFFTEVVRRRVIPFYNHPSLKFKDGSTLPKLDFTCSVSNGDPIKTSTTSTPASPRGVKRKRRAPKPLPPIEPCAEDMVEEDAVDALLLPVVTSRSSSPEIDGNTEWLKQRITDIKAGVAMMEQQAENPRAAKMWVRSMKRANIGKDITEMARDVRHFTETGHKRPTTWAKQGNKASERYTRNTMGYYEAK
;
A
#
# COMPACT_ATOMS: atom_id res chain seq x y z
N ARG A 1 33.97 -18.21 0.33
CA ARG A 1 34.08 -19.70 0.30
C ARG A 1 33.01 -20.23 1.25
N GLY A 2 32.19 -21.23 0.86
CA GLY A 2 31.03 -21.66 1.66
C GLY A 2 29.70 -21.68 0.87
N LEU A 3 29.59 -20.92 -0.22
CA LEU A 3 28.35 -20.87 -1.01
C LEU A 3 28.06 -22.18 -1.75
N ARG A 4 29.08 -22.94 -2.16
CA ARG A 4 28.88 -24.23 -2.86
C ARG A 4 28.44 -25.31 -1.90
N GLU A 5 28.97 -25.30 -0.69
CA GLU A 5 28.66 -26.23 0.39
C GLU A 5 27.26 -25.97 0.95
N VAL A 6 26.92 -24.68 1.14
CA VAL A 6 25.55 -24.25 1.48
C VAL A 6 24.58 -24.63 0.38
N TRP A 7 24.96 -24.46 -0.90
CA TRP A 7 24.09 -24.86 -2.00
C TRP A 7 23.97 -26.39 -2.13
N GLY A 8 25.04 -27.15 -1.89
CA GLY A 8 24.99 -28.61 -1.80
C GLY A 8 24.01 -29.05 -0.72
N TYR A 9 24.15 -28.50 0.49
CA TYR A 9 23.26 -28.78 1.62
C TYR A 9 21.81 -28.37 1.35
N MET A 10 21.58 -27.16 0.84
CA MET A 10 20.23 -26.73 0.53
C MET A 10 19.63 -27.60 -0.60
N TRP A 11 20.38 -28.01 -1.60
CA TRP A 11 19.83 -28.87 -2.64
C TRP A 11 19.43 -30.25 -2.09
N THR A 12 20.28 -30.89 -1.29
CA THR A 12 20.05 -32.24 -0.76
C THR A 12 19.03 -32.28 0.37
N ALA A 13 19.12 -31.33 1.31
CA ALA A 13 18.26 -31.30 2.48
C ALA A 13 16.98 -30.50 2.25
N TRP A 14 17.02 -29.51 1.34
CA TRP A 14 15.97 -28.52 1.19
C TRP A 14 15.18 -28.62 -0.13
N TYR A 15 15.85 -28.67 -1.27
CA TYR A 15 15.18 -28.69 -2.58
C TYR A 15 15.00 -30.09 -3.16
N CYS A 16 15.26 -31.15 -2.40
CA CYS A 16 15.06 -32.50 -2.90
C CYS A 16 13.56 -32.79 -3.13
N PRO A 17 13.19 -33.59 -4.15
CA PRO A 17 11.79 -33.77 -4.57
C PRO A 17 10.86 -34.28 -3.46
N GLU A 18 11.39 -35.07 -2.53
CA GLU A 18 10.66 -35.57 -1.37
C GLU A 18 10.27 -34.45 -0.40
N LYS A 19 11.20 -33.53 -0.12
CA LYS A 19 10.98 -32.39 0.77
C LYS A 19 10.24 -31.25 0.06
N TYR A 20 10.36 -31.15 -1.26
CA TYR A 20 9.59 -30.21 -2.07
C TYR A 20 8.08 -30.38 -1.85
N LYS A 21 7.60 -31.62 -1.70
CA LYS A 21 6.18 -31.90 -1.36
C LYS A 21 5.74 -31.27 -0.03
N LEU A 22 6.66 -31.14 0.93
CA LEU A 22 6.36 -30.58 2.25
C LEU A 22 6.31 -29.06 2.25
N TRP A 23 7.08 -28.38 1.38
CA TRP A 23 7.25 -26.93 1.47
C TRP A 23 6.66 -26.16 0.28
N ALA A 24 6.62 -26.78 -0.90
CA ALA A 24 5.96 -26.21 -2.06
C ALA A 24 4.44 -26.41 -2.01
N ARG A 25 3.95 -27.36 -1.20
CA ARG A 25 2.52 -27.55 -0.96
C ARG A 25 2.13 -26.87 0.36
N SER A 26 0.98 -26.20 0.32
CA SER A 26 0.27 -25.78 1.54
C SER A 26 0.15 -27.00 2.47
N THR A 27 0.30 -26.79 3.78
CA THR A 27 0.07 -27.83 4.82
C THR A 27 -1.31 -28.48 4.72
N GLN A 28 -2.22 -27.87 3.97
CA GLN A 28 -3.53 -28.38 3.62
C GLN A 28 -3.61 -28.52 2.09
N PRO A 29 -3.51 -29.74 1.53
CA PRO A 29 -3.49 -29.97 0.08
C PRO A 29 -4.84 -29.66 -0.58
N ASP A 30 -5.94 -29.86 0.15
CA ASP A 30 -7.31 -29.65 -0.38
C ASP A 30 -7.75 -28.18 -0.32
N ARG A 31 -6.88 -27.28 0.13
CA ARG A 31 -7.23 -25.88 0.41
C ARG A 31 -6.29 -24.91 -0.25
N ILE A 32 -6.86 -23.94 -0.96
CA ILE A 32 -6.11 -22.82 -1.51
C ILE A 32 -5.78 -21.83 -0.38
N GLY A 33 -4.57 -21.27 -0.38
CA GLY A 33 -4.20 -20.20 0.53
C GLY A 33 -5.04 -18.93 0.30
N HIS A 34 -5.48 -18.27 1.37
CA HIS A 34 -6.17 -16.97 1.27
C HIS A 34 -5.25 -15.89 0.69
N TRP A 35 -3.98 -15.91 1.09
CA TRP A 35 -2.97 -14.91 0.78
C TRP A 35 -1.70 -15.59 0.29
N ARG A 36 -0.95 -14.90 -0.56
CA ARG A 36 0.44 -15.27 -0.82
C ARG A 36 1.24 -14.89 0.43
N THR A 37 1.60 -15.88 1.23
CA THR A 37 2.25 -15.69 2.54
C THR A 37 3.57 -14.92 2.41
N THR A 38 4.32 -15.14 1.32
CA THR A 38 5.59 -14.45 1.04
C THR A 38 5.44 -12.93 1.07
N MET A 39 4.45 -12.37 0.36
CA MET A 39 4.25 -10.92 0.32
C MET A 39 3.82 -10.32 1.66
N ALA A 40 2.96 -11.03 2.41
CA ALA A 40 2.51 -10.56 3.72
C ALA A 40 3.65 -10.57 4.74
N VAL A 41 4.46 -11.63 4.71
CA VAL A 41 5.65 -11.79 5.55
C VAL A 41 6.70 -10.74 5.19
N GLU A 42 7.00 -10.53 3.90
CA GLU A 42 7.91 -9.48 3.44
C GLU A 42 7.45 -8.09 3.88
N ASN A 43 6.17 -7.78 3.73
CA ASN A 43 5.62 -6.50 4.17
C ASN A 43 5.71 -6.32 5.70
N PHE A 44 5.46 -7.39 6.46
CA PHE A 44 5.64 -7.38 7.91
C PHE A 44 7.11 -7.10 8.28
N TRP A 45 8.05 -7.84 7.69
CA TRP A 45 9.49 -7.64 7.94
C TRP A 45 9.97 -6.26 7.50
N ARG A 46 9.41 -5.71 6.42
CA ARG A 46 9.69 -4.34 5.99
C ARG A 46 9.27 -3.35 7.06
N ASN A 47 8.04 -3.43 7.56
CA ASN A 47 7.56 -2.53 8.62
C ASN A 47 8.39 -2.70 9.91
N LEU A 48 8.68 -3.94 10.31
CA LEU A 48 9.52 -4.24 11.48
C LEU A 48 10.90 -3.58 11.33
N LYS A 49 11.57 -3.74 10.19
CA LYS A 49 12.91 -3.20 9.98
C LYS A 49 12.92 -1.67 9.88
N HIS A 50 12.01 -1.09 9.10
CA HIS A 50 12.06 0.33 8.76
C HIS A 50 11.35 1.23 9.77
N ASP A 51 10.27 0.76 10.40
CA ASP A 51 9.49 1.58 11.31
C ASP A 51 9.96 1.41 12.76
N THR A 52 10.18 0.16 13.21
CA THR A 52 10.51 -0.12 14.62
C THR A 52 12.01 -0.31 14.88
N LEU A 53 12.73 -1.03 14.01
CA LEU A 53 14.14 -1.36 14.25
C LEU A 53 15.13 -0.37 13.62
N ARG A 54 14.66 0.78 13.15
CA ARG A 54 15.50 1.73 12.40
C ARG A 54 16.74 2.19 13.18
N ASN A 55 16.61 2.33 14.50
CA ASN A 55 17.66 2.82 15.39
C ASN A 55 18.36 1.68 16.16
N LEU A 56 17.92 0.43 15.99
CA LEU A 56 18.44 -0.72 16.73
C LEU A 56 19.28 -1.59 15.79
N LEU A 57 20.60 -1.39 15.86
CA LEU A 57 21.56 -2.26 15.21
C LEU A 57 21.64 -3.57 16.00
N ARG A 58 21.12 -4.66 15.41
CA ARG A 58 21.13 -6.03 15.99
C ARG A 58 20.44 -6.12 17.37
N PRO A 59 19.11 -5.93 17.43
CA PRO A 59 18.38 -6.10 18.69
C PRO A 59 18.54 -7.52 19.23
N ARG A 60 18.66 -7.65 20.56
CA ARG A 60 18.56 -8.96 21.23
C ARG A 60 17.17 -9.55 20.98
N LEU A 61 17.07 -10.89 20.97
CA LEU A 61 15.80 -11.59 20.69
C LEU A 61 14.68 -11.14 21.64
N ASP A 62 14.97 -11.00 22.92
CA ASP A 62 14.00 -10.57 23.93
C ASP A 62 13.47 -9.15 23.65
N GLN A 63 14.37 -8.21 23.34
CA GLN A 63 14.00 -6.84 22.96
C GLN A 63 13.15 -6.82 21.68
N LEU A 64 13.46 -7.67 20.70
CA LEU A 64 12.67 -7.81 19.49
C LEU A 64 11.25 -8.31 19.79
N VAL A 65 11.12 -9.34 20.64
CA VAL A 65 9.82 -9.88 21.06
C VAL A 65 9.02 -8.83 21.81
N PHE A 66 9.66 -8.08 22.71
CA PHE A 66 9.04 -6.99 23.44
C PHE A 66 8.47 -5.92 22.48
N LEU A 67 9.26 -5.44 21.51
CA LEU A 67 8.82 -4.45 20.52
C LEU A 67 7.67 -4.97 19.64
N ILE A 68 7.74 -6.24 19.23
CA ILE A 68 6.64 -6.86 18.47
C ILE A 68 5.35 -6.83 19.31
N ALA A 69 5.42 -7.20 20.58
CA ALA A 69 4.26 -7.28 21.47
C ALA A 69 3.68 -5.90 21.83
N THR A 70 4.53 -4.89 22.04
CA THR A 70 4.11 -3.60 22.59
C THR A 70 3.86 -2.51 21.54
N GLU A 71 4.55 -2.54 20.40
CA GLU A 71 4.42 -1.51 19.37
C GLU A 71 3.69 -2.04 18.13
N ILE A 72 4.15 -3.19 17.63
CA ILE A 72 3.75 -3.66 16.30
C ILE A 72 2.36 -4.29 16.34
N LEU A 73 2.13 -5.24 17.25
CA LEU A 73 0.83 -5.88 17.38
C LEU A 73 -0.28 -4.87 17.69
N PRO A 74 -0.14 -3.93 18.63
CA PRO A 74 -1.14 -2.89 18.87
C PRO A 74 -1.37 -1.97 17.65
N SER A 75 -0.32 -1.63 16.91
CA SER A 75 -0.45 -0.86 15.67
C SER A 75 -1.23 -1.62 14.59
N PHE A 76 -1.02 -2.94 14.49
CA PHE A 76 -1.80 -3.79 13.57
C PHE A 76 -3.25 -3.95 14.03
N THR A 77 -3.51 -4.16 15.33
CA THR A 77 -4.88 -4.29 15.84
C THR A 77 -5.66 -3.00 15.67
N ALA A 78 -5.05 -1.83 15.92
CA ALA A 78 -5.67 -0.53 15.65
C ALA A 78 -6.03 -0.35 14.16
N LYS A 79 -5.16 -0.78 13.24
CA LYS A 79 -5.48 -0.78 11.80
C LYS A 79 -6.60 -1.76 11.44
N MET A 80 -6.65 -2.92 12.07
CA MET A 80 -7.71 -3.91 11.82
C MET A 80 -9.06 -3.47 12.38
N GLN A 81 -9.08 -2.75 13.51
CA GLN A 81 -10.31 -2.19 14.08
C GLN A 81 -11.06 -1.29 13.10
N ILE A 82 -10.37 -0.64 12.16
CA ILE A 82 -11.01 0.20 11.12
C ILE A 82 -12.08 -0.57 10.32
N PHE A 83 -11.89 -1.88 10.14
CA PHE A 83 -12.81 -2.74 9.42
C PHE A 83 -13.90 -3.36 10.30
N ASP A 84 -13.89 -3.12 11.61
CA ASP A 84 -14.98 -3.54 12.50
C ASP A 84 -16.23 -2.70 12.18
N PRO A 85 -17.39 -3.32 11.91
CA PRO A 85 -18.64 -2.60 11.69
C PRO A 85 -18.98 -1.58 12.78
N ASN A 86 -18.55 -1.82 14.02
CA ASN A 86 -18.82 -0.95 15.15
C ASN A 86 -17.80 0.18 15.33
N TYR A 87 -16.69 0.20 14.57
CA TYR A 87 -15.62 1.18 14.76
C TYR A 87 -16.03 2.61 14.42
N ARG A 88 -16.96 2.78 13.47
CA ARG A 88 -17.53 4.08 13.08
C ARG A 88 -19.05 3.98 13.00
N SER A 89 -19.71 3.96 14.15
CA SER A 89 -21.16 4.10 14.25
C SER A 89 -21.62 5.34 13.48
N GLY A 90 -22.42 5.16 12.43
CA GLY A 90 -22.95 6.24 11.58
C GLY A 90 -22.25 6.45 10.24
N ARG A 91 -21.19 5.69 9.90
CA ARG A 91 -20.64 5.64 8.53
C ARG A 91 -20.78 4.24 7.94
N ALA A 92 -20.82 4.18 6.61
CA ALA A 92 -20.75 2.90 5.92
C ALA A 92 -19.43 2.19 6.26
N PRO A 93 -19.44 0.85 6.42
CA PRO A 93 -18.23 0.09 6.72
C PRO A 93 -17.21 0.24 5.59
N GLU A 94 -15.95 0.43 5.98
CA GLU A 94 -14.85 0.56 5.02
C GLU A 94 -14.56 -0.81 4.40
N LEU A 95 -14.46 -0.87 3.07
CA LEU A 95 -14.15 -2.12 2.38
C LEU A 95 -12.73 -2.55 2.73
N THR A 96 -12.55 -3.82 3.05
CA THR A 96 -11.20 -4.37 3.22
C THR A 96 -10.40 -4.22 1.93
N PRO A 97 -9.05 -4.17 1.99
CA PRO A 97 -8.21 -4.11 0.78
C PRO A 97 -8.53 -5.22 -0.22
N PHE A 98 -8.88 -6.41 0.28
CA PHE A 98 -9.36 -7.52 -0.52
C PHE A 98 -10.67 -7.18 -1.24
N GLN A 99 -11.70 -6.72 -0.51
CA GLN A 99 -13.01 -6.39 -1.07
C GLN A 99 -12.95 -5.25 -2.07
N ALA A 100 -12.19 -4.19 -1.78
CA ALA A 100 -11.98 -3.08 -2.69
C ALA A 100 -11.32 -3.53 -4.01
N ALA A 101 -10.28 -4.37 -3.92
CA ALA A 101 -9.60 -4.88 -5.10
C ALA A 101 -10.43 -5.92 -5.86
N LEU A 102 -11.22 -6.75 -5.17
CA LEU A 102 -12.20 -7.65 -5.77
C LEU A 102 -13.24 -6.85 -6.55
N LYS A 103 -13.85 -5.82 -5.95
CA LYS A 103 -14.83 -4.93 -6.58
C LYS A 103 -14.26 -4.27 -7.84
N ARG A 104 -13.02 -3.79 -7.78
CA ARG A 104 -12.33 -3.19 -8.93
C ARG A 104 -12.15 -4.19 -10.07
N ASN A 105 -11.67 -5.41 -9.76
CA ASN A 105 -11.48 -6.46 -10.76
C ASN A 105 -12.80 -6.96 -11.33
N TRP A 106 -13.83 -7.06 -10.50
CA TRP A 106 -15.18 -7.44 -10.93
C TRP A 106 -15.72 -6.45 -11.96
N LYS A 107 -15.70 -5.15 -11.65
CA LYS A 107 -16.13 -4.09 -12.59
C LYS A 107 -15.35 -4.13 -13.91
N LYS A 108 -14.03 -4.34 -13.83
CA LYS A 108 -13.19 -4.46 -15.03
C LYS A 108 -13.61 -5.66 -15.88
N LEU A 109 -13.85 -6.80 -15.27
CA LEU A 109 -14.20 -8.03 -15.98
C LEU A 109 -15.64 -8.04 -16.49
N SER A 110 -16.56 -7.35 -15.82
CA SER A 110 -17.95 -7.23 -16.29
C SER A 110 -18.07 -6.39 -17.56
N MET A 111 -17.14 -5.45 -17.79
CA MET A 111 -17.14 -4.60 -18.98
C MET A 111 -16.40 -5.21 -20.19
N ASN A 112 -15.61 -6.25 -19.99
CA ASN A 112 -14.78 -6.82 -21.05
C ASN A 112 -15.61 -7.67 -22.02
N ALA A 113 -15.48 -7.47 -23.33
CA ALA A 113 -16.16 -8.31 -24.31
C ALA A 113 -15.77 -9.81 -24.18
N LEU A 114 -16.77 -10.69 -24.31
CA LEU A 114 -16.52 -12.12 -24.47
C LEU A 114 -15.86 -12.38 -25.83
N GLY A 115 -14.93 -13.33 -25.88
CA GLY A 115 -14.28 -13.70 -27.14
C GLY A 115 -15.19 -14.64 -27.94
N ALA A 116 -14.77 -15.00 -29.16
CA ALA A 116 -15.51 -15.92 -30.03
C ALA A 116 -15.55 -17.38 -29.50
N ARG A 117 -14.66 -17.74 -28.58
CA ARG A 117 -14.64 -19.09 -27.99
C ARG A 117 -15.64 -19.20 -26.86
N ASN A 118 -16.48 -20.23 -26.93
CA ASN A 118 -17.37 -20.62 -25.86
C ASN A 118 -16.61 -21.44 -24.82
N TYR A 119 -16.83 -21.11 -23.56
CA TYR A 119 -16.18 -21.70 -22.39
C TYR A 119 -17.26 -22.20 -21.45
N SER A 120 -17.10 -23.40 -20.91
CA SER A 120 -18.03 -23.93 -19.91
C SER A 120 -17.82 -23.22 -18.58
N THR A 121 -18.88 -22.62 -18.05
CA THR A 121 -18.90 -21.97 -16.75
C THR A 121 -19.82 -22.71 -15.80
N ASN A 122 -19.30 -23.06 -14.62
CA ASN A 122 -20.10 -23.57 -13.52
C ASN A 122 -20.09 -22.53 -12.39
N VAL A 123 -21.13 -21.68 -12.35
CA VAL A 123 -21.27 -20.63 -11.33
C VAL A 123 -21.43 -21.24 -9.93
N GLN A 124 -22.13 -22.36 -9.84
CA GLN A 124 -22.41 -23.04 -8.57
C GLN A 124 -21.12 -23.51 -7.87
N ARG A 125 -20.15 -24.04 -8.62
CA ARG A 125 -18.80 -24.38 -8.12
C ARG A 125 -17.82 -23.21 -8.23
N TRP A 126 -18.21 -22.13 -8.88
CA TRP A 126 -17.35 -21.00 -9.22
C TRP A 126 -16.10 -21.43 -10.04
N ILE A 127 -16.30 -22.18 -11.12
CA ILE A 127 -15.22 -22.72 -11.97
C ILE A 127 -15.47 -22.36 -13.44
N CYS A 128 -14.39 -22.04 -14.16
CA CYS A 128 -14.41 -21.87 -15.60
C CYS A 128 -13.18 -22.52 -16.25
N ASP A 129 -13.41 -23.16 -17.39
CA ASP A 129 -12.40 -23.83 -18.21
C ASP A 129 -11.49 -22.88 -19.02
N CYS A 130 -11.77 -21.57 -19.05
CA CYS A 130 -11.01 -20.60 -19.85
C CYS A 130 -9.53 -20.40 -19.44
N GLY A 131 -9.09 -21.04 -18.37
CA GLY A 131 -7.71 -20.97 -17.87
C GLY A 131 -7.28 -19.61 -17.29
N GLN A 132 -8.03 -18.53 -17.51
CA GLN A 132 -7.72 -17.20 -16.98
C GLN A 132 -8.02 -17.07 -15.48
N GLN A 133 -8.94 -17.89 -14.97
CA GLN A 133 -9.36 -17.85 -13.58
C GLN A 133 -8.19 -18.02 -12.60
N LYS A 134 -7.26 -18.94 -12.88
CA LYS A 134 -6.11 -19.24 -12.01
C LYS A 134 -5.08 -18.11 -11.94
N TYR A 135 -5.02 -17.24 -12.95
CA TYR A 135 -4.08 -16.12 -12.99
C TYR A 135 -4.58 -14.88 -12.26
N ASN A 136 -5.89 -14.81 -12.00
CA ASN A 136 -6.45 -13.75 -11.19
C ASN A 136 -6.31 -14.09 -9.70
N ALA A 137 -5.74 -13.17 -8.91
CA ALA A 137 -5.58 -13.34 -7.46
C ALA A 137 -6.93 -13.58 -6.73
N TYR A 138 -8.03 -13.13 -7.33
CA TYR A 138 -9.40 -13.25 -6.81
C TYR A 138 -10.19 -14.39 -7.48
N LEU A 139 -9.55 -15.27 -8.25
CA LEU A 139 -10.22 -16.38 -8.94
C LEU A 139 -11.42 -15.94 -9.80
N LEU A 140 -11.32 -14.74 -10.40
CA LEU A 140 -12.32 -14.18 -11.30
C LEU A 140 -11.86 -14.31 -12.75
N CYS A 141 -12.82 -14.59 -13.64
CA CYS A 141 -12.66 -14.45 -15.09
C CYS A 141 -13.88 -13.75 -15.68
N LYS A 142 -13.76 -13.22 -16.90
CA LYS A 142 -14.87 -12.51 -17.56
C LYS A 142 -16.10 -13.40 -17.76
N HIS A 143 -15.91 -14.69 -18.06
CA HIS A 143 -17.01 -15.63 -18.27
C HIS A 143 -17.82 -15.87 -16.98
N LEU A 144 -17.15 -16.06 -15.83
CA LEU A 144 -17.83 -16.22 -14.54
C LEU A 144 -18.55 -14.94 -14.11
N VAL A 145 -17.88 -13.80 -14.21
CA VAL A 145 -18.45 -12.52 -13.79
C VAL A 145 -19.69 -12.15 -14.62
N GLN A 146 -19.70 -12.49 -15.91
CA GLN A 146 -20.83 -12.18 -16.81
C GLN A 146 -21.91 -13.27 -16.86
N ALA A 147 -21.65 -14.46 -16.29
CA ALA A 147 -22.65 -15.51 -16.11
C ALA A 147 -23.61 -15.23 -14.94
N VAL A 148 -23.27 -14.26 -14.09
CA VAL A 148 -24.03 -13.85 -12.90
C VAL A 148 -24.67 -12.49 -13.16
N ALA A 149 -25.86 -12.26 -12.61
CA ALA A 149 -26.47 -10.94 -12.59
C ALA A 149 -25.59 -9.94 -11.80
N PRO A 150 -25.61 -8.63 -12.14
CA PRO A 150 -24.86 -7.62 -11.39
C PRO A 150 -25.23 -7.66 -9.90
N PRO A 151 -24.28 -7.93 -8.99
CA PRO A 151 -24.61 -8.06 -7.59
C PRO A 151 -24.88 -6.68 -6.95
N PRO A 152 -25.73 -6.61 -5.91
CA PRO A 152 -26.01 -5.38 -5.18
C PRO A 152 -24.75 -4.87 -4.43
N PRO A 153 -24.68 -3.59 -4.04
CA PRO A 153 -23.49 -3.01 -3.41
C PRO A 153 -23.04 -3.70 -2.12
N ASN A 154 -23.98 -4.22 -1.32
CA ASN A 154 -23.72 -4.93 -0.06
C ASN A 154 -23.01 -6.29 -0.27
N PHE A 155 -23.12 -6.88 -1.46
CA PHE A 155 -22.34 -8.07 -1.80
C PHE A 155 -20.85 -7.82 -1.57
N PHE A 156 -20.33 -6.66 -1.98
CA PHE A 156 -18.90 -6.38 -1.87
C PHE A 156 -18.43 -6.16 -0.43
N THR A 157 -19.32 -5.82 0.50
CA THR A 157 -19.00 -5.69 1.94
C THR A 157 -19.07 -7.02 2.67
N GLU A 158 -19.87 -7.97 2.17
CA GLU A 158 -20.14 -9.26 2.81
C GLU A 158 -19.35 -10.42 2.17
N VAL A 159 -18.84 -10.23 0.95
CA VAL A 159 -18.15 -11.29 0.22
C VAL A 159 -16.85 -11.70 0.90
N VAL A 160 -16.73 -13.00 1.16
CA VAL A 160 -15.54 -13.67 1.66
C VAL A 160 -15.10 -14.73 0.64
N ARG A 161 -13.80 -14.81 0.39
CA ARG A 161 -13.22 -15.87 -0.45
C ARG A 161 -12.97 -17.10 0.38
N ARG A 162 -13.60 -18.21 0.01
CA ARG A 162 -13.37 -19.53 0.59
C ARG A 162 -12.08 -20.16 0.04
N ARG A 163 -11.52 -21.07 0.82
CA ARG A 163 -10.33 -21.86 0.45
C ARG A 163 -10.65 -23.13 -0.32
N VAL A 164 -11.92 -23.51 -0.32
CA VAL A 164 -12.46 -24.70 -0.99
C VAL A 164 -13.54 -24.27 -1.97
N ILE A 165 -13.82 -25.14 -2.94
CA ILE A 165 -14.89 -24.95 -3.89
C ILE A 165 -16.24 -25.09 -3.16
N PRO A 166 -17.21 -24.19 -3.40
CA PRO A 166 -17.13 -22.99 -4.24
C PRO A 166 -16.38 -21.85 -3.57
N PHE A 167 -15.53 -21.18 -4.34
CA PHE A 167 -14.68 -20.10 -3.82
C PHE A 167 -15.47 -18.88 -3.33
N TYR A 168 -16.66 -18.66 -3.88
CA TYR A 168 -17.59 -17.63 -3.47
C TYR A 168 -18.97 -18.23 -3.30
N ASN A 169 -19.63 -17.90 -2.19
CA ASN A 169 -20.99 -18.28 -1.91
C ASN A 169 -21.64 -17.10 -1.18
N HIS A 170 -22.67 -16.54 -1.79
CA HIS A 170 -23.39 -15.40 -1.27
C HIS A 170 -24.83 -15.43 -1.79
N PRO A 171 -25.85 -15.16 -0.96
CA PRO A 171 -27.26 -15.22 -1.37
C PRO A 171 -27.60 -14.26 -2.51
N SER A 172 -26.90 -13.13 -2.59
CA SER A 172 -27.07 -12.15 -3.69
C SER A 172 -26.48 -12.58 -5.03
N LEU A 173 -25.74 -13.69 -5.12
CA LEU A 173 -25.28 -14.22 -6.41
C LEU A 173 -26.42 -15.00 -7.06
N LYS A 174 -26.88 -14.50 -8.22
CA LYS A 174 -27.93 -15.12 -9.03
C LYS A 174 -27.42 -15.33 -10.44
N PHE A 175 -27.87 -16.38 -11.12
CA PHE A 175 -27.59 -16.53 -12.54
C PHE A 175 -28.12 -15.33 -13.32
N LYS A 176 -27.56 -15.10 -14.50
CA LYS A 176 -28.04 -14.04 -15.40
C LYS A 176 -29.51 -14.20 -15.78
N ASP A 177 -29.99 -15.44 -15.81
CA ASP A 177 -31.39 -15.81 -16.07
C ASP A 177 -32.32 -15.52 -14.87
N GLY A 178 -31.79 -14.94 -13.79
CA GLY A 178 -32.55 -14.60 -12.58
C GLY A 178 -32.76 -15.75 -11.60
N SER A 179 -32.45 -16.98 -12.01
CA SER A 179 -32.53 -18.16 -11.15
C SER A 179 -31.56 -18.05 -9.98
N THR A 180 -32.04 -18.45 -8.79
CA THR A 180 -31.24 -18.50 -7.58
C THR A 180 -30.27 -19.67 -7.64
N LEU A 181 -29.05 -19.47 -7.15
CA LEU A 181 -28.10 -20.57 -7.01
C LEU A 181 -28.66 -21.58 -6.00
N PRO A 182 -28.66 -22.89 -6.32
CA PRO A 182 -29.02 -23.92 -5.36
C PRO A 182 -28.17 -23.76 -4.11
N LYS A 183 -28.83 -23.69 -2.95
CA LYS A 183 -28.15 -23.62 -1.65
C LYS A 183 -27.49 -24.97 -1.42
N LEU A 184 -26.19 -25.03 -1.64
CA LEU A 184 -25.41 -26.21 -1.33
C LEU A 184 -25.15 -26.24 0.17
N ASP A 185 -25.53 -27.33 0.82
CA ASP A 185 -25.23 -27.58 2.23
C ASP A 185 -23.75 -27.87 2.40
N PHE A 186 -23.04 -26.84 2.86
CA PHE A 186 -21.60 -26.83 3.03
C PHE A 186 -21.17 -26.89 4.49
N THR A 187 -21.98 -27.50 5.36
CA THR A 187 -21.62 -27.77 6.77
C THR A 187 -20.30 -28.54 6.90
N CYS A 188 -19.89 -29.26 5.85
CA CYS A 188 -18.62 -30.00 5.79
C CYS A 188 -17.44 -29.24 5.14
N SER A 189 -17.65 -28.02 4.63
CA SER A 189 -16.57 -27.17 4.10
C SER A 189 -15.83 -26.55 5.29
N VAL A 190 -14.81 -27.26 5.78
CA VAL A 190 -14.05 -26.98 6.99
C VAL A 190 -13.80 -25.48 7.23
N SER A 191 -14.54 -24.94 8.21
CA SER A 191 -14.42 -23.57 8.70
C SER A 191 -13.16 -23.42 9.55
N ASN A 192 -12.03 -23.09 8.94
CA ASN A 192 -10.93 -22.52 9.72
C ASN A 192 -11.12 -21.00 9.76
N GLY A 193 -11.94 -20.53 10.71
CA GLY A 193 -11.82 -19.18 11.27
C GLY A 193 -12.75 -18.09 10.73
N ASP A 194 -13.70 -18.39 9.84
CA ASP A 194 -14.75 -17.41 9.50
C ASP A 194 -15.88 -17.52 10.54
N PRO A 195 -16.18 -16.48 11.34
CA PRO A 195 -17.33 -16.51 12.23
C PRO A 195 -18.60 -16.51 11.38
N ILE A 196 -19.25 -17.67 11.31
CA ILE A 196 -20.65 -17.76 10.91
C ILE A 196 -21.45 -17.09 12.03
N LYS A 197 -21.75 -15.80 11.90
CA LYS A 197 -22.90 -15.22 12.61
C LYS A 197 -24.13 -15.37 11.72
N THR A 198 -24.61 -16.60 11.61
CA THR A 198 -26.01 -16.88 11.24
C THR A 198 -26.69 -17.51 12.44
N SER A 199 -26.92 -16.72 13.48
CA SER A 199 -27.98 -16.99 14.45
C SER A 199 -28.28 -15.73 15.24
N THR A 200 -29.44 -15.17 14.93
CA THR A 200 -30.27 -14.34 15.80
C THR A 200 -30.38 -15.02 17.16
N THR A 201 -29.58 -14.59 18.13
CA THR A 201 -29.90 -14.79 19.54
C THR A 201 -29.27 -13.67 20.34
N SER A 202 -30.11 -12.69 20.70
CA SER A 202 -29.85 -11.72 21.75
C SER A 202 -29.41 -12.45 23.01
N THR A 203 -28.15 -12.29 23.40
CA THR A 203 -27.70 -12.62 24.75
C THR A 203 -27.64 -11.31 25.54
N PRO A 204 -28.30 -11.21 26.70
CA PRO A 204 -28.45 -9.96 27.41
C PRO A 204 -27.11 -9.48 27.97
N ALA A 205 -26.92 -8.16 27.92
CA ALA A 205 -25.76 -7.47 28.44
C ALA A 205 -25.55 -7.81 29.93
N SER A 206 -24.35 -8.29 30.26
CA SER A 206 -23.89 -8.35 31.64
C SER A 206 -23.49 -6.94 32.09
N PRO A 207 -23.89 -6.48 33.29
CA PRO A 207 -23.75 -5.08 33.69
C PRO A 207 -22.30 -4.72 33.97
N ARG A 208 -21.75 -3.77 33.20
CA ARG A 208 -20.47 -3.11 33.54
C ARG A 208 -20.71 -2.10 34.65
N GLY A 209 -20.48 -2.52 35.88
CA GLY A 209 -20.56 -1.67 37.06
C GLY A 209 -19.52 -2.03 38.11
N VAL A 210 -18.22 -1.95 37.79
CA VAL A 210 -17.17 -1.87 38.82
C VAL A 210 -16.19 -0.76 38.45
N LYS A 211 -16.34 0.39 39.12
CA LYS A 211 -15.37 1.48 39.11
C LYS A 211 -14.07 0.96 39.75
N ARG A 212 -13.08 0.61 38.93
CA ARG A 212 -11.70 0.42 39.40
C ARG A 212 -11.14 1.78 39.82
N LYS A 213 -11.04 2.01 41.14
CA LYS A 213 -10.29 3.12 41.74
C LYS A 213 -8.85 3.09 41.20
N ARG A 214 -8.45 4.12 40.42
CA ARG A 214 -7.04 4.38 40.10
C ARG A 214 -6.30 4.65 41.40
N ARG A 215 -5.32 3.81 41.76
CA ARG A 215 -4.31 4.16 42.76
C ARG A 215 -3.38 5.21 42.16
N ALA A 216 -3.15 6.28 42.90
CA ALA A 216 -2.16 7.30 42.56
C ALA A 216 -0.75 6.68 42.50
N PRO A 217 0.15 7.18 41.63
CA PRO A 217 1.53 6.73 41.58
C PRO A 217 2.25 7.10 42.89
N LYS A 218 3.07 6.17 43.39
CA LYS A 218 3.98 6.39 44.53
C LYS A 218 5.02 7.47 44.17
N PRO A 219 5.40 8.37 45.09
CA PRO A 219 6.51 9.31 44.87
C PRO A 219 7.84 8.54 44.77
N LEU A 220 8.70 8.97 43.86
CA LEU A 220 10.09 8.51 43.77
C LEU A 220 10.90 9.08 44.96
N PRO A 221 11.91 8.34 45.46
CA PRO A 221 12.80 8.83 46.52
C PRO A 221 13.73 9.95 46.01
N PRO A 222 14.31 10.75 46.94
CA PRO A 222 15.12 11.92 46.60
C PRO A 222 16.43 11.51 45.92
N ILE A 223 16.82 12.30 44.92
CA ILE A 223 18.13 12.22 44.28
C ILE A 223 19.09 13.08 45.11
N GLU A 224 20.15 12.47 45.63
CA GLU A 224 21.30 13.20 46.21
C GLU A 224 22.13 13.85 45.09
N PRO A 225 22.71 15.04 45.32
CA PRO A 225 23.48 15.75 44.30
C PRO A 225 24.84 15.10 44.10
N CYS A 226 25.11 14.63 42.87
CA CYS A 226 26.46 14.31 42.42
C CYS A 226 27.22 15.59 42.04
N ALA A 227 28.52 15.53 42.33
CA ALA A 227 29.50 16.61 42.29
C ALA A 227 29.51 17.47 41.01
N GLU A 228 29.85 18.72 41.25
CA GLU A 228 30.15 19.78 40.29
C GLU A 228 31.37 19.41 39.45
N ASP A 229 31.21 19.35 38.12
CA ASP A 229 32.31 19.53 37.17
C ASP A 229 32.21 20.96 36.62
N MET A 230 33.16 21.79 37.05
CA MET A 230 33.36 23.14 36.56
C MET A 230 33.86 23.10 35.11
N VAL A 231 33.15 23.79 34.22
CA VAL A 231 33.63 24.09 32.85
C VAL A 231 33.71 25.61 32.73
N GLU A 232 34.92 26.10 32.43
CA GLU A 232 35.29 27.52 32.34
C GLU A 232 34.40 28.33 31.39
N GLU A 233 33.90 29.47 31.86
CA GLU A 233 33.00 30.40 31.16
C GLU A 233 33.71 31.40 30.23
N ASP A 234 35.02 31.26 30.00
CA ASP A 234 35.81 32.23 29.21
C ASP A 234 35.92 31.90 27.70
N ALA A 235 35.26 30.84 27.23
CA ALA A 235 35.30 30.43 25.82
C ALA A 235 34.14 30.95 24.94
N VAL A 236 33.18 31.69 25.52
CA VAL A 236 31.93 32.07 24.82
C VAL A 236 32.00 33.47 24.18
N ASP A 237 32.88 34.36 24.65
CA ASP A 237 32.98 35.74 24.14
C ASP A 237 33.82 35.89 22.86
N ALA A 238 34.59 34.88 22.46
CA ALA A 238 35.34 34.89 21.20
C ALA A 238 34.48 34.55 19.95
N LEU A 239 33.22 34.12 20.14
CA LEU A 239 32.33 33.69 19.04
C LEU A 239 31.32 34.76 18.60
N LEU A 240 31.33 35.96 19.20
CA LEU A 240 30.34 37.03 18.93
C LEU A 240 30.91 38.28 18.25
N LEU A 241 32.09 38.21 17.61
CA LEU A 241 32.53 39.32 16.76
C LEU A 241 31.90 39.23 15.35
N PRO A 242 31.30 40.32 14.85
CA PRO A 242 30.69 40.34 13.53
C PRO A 242 31.78 40.38 12.45
N VAL A 243 31.96 39.25 11.76
CA VAL A 243 32.77 39.20 10.55
C VAL A 243 32.03 39.94 9.44
N VAL A 244 32.44 41.19 9.19
CA VAL A 244 32.13 41.92 7.96
C VAL A 244 32.86 41.23 6.82
N THR A 245 32.20 40.27 6.16
CA THR A 245 32.68 39.71 4.90
C THR A 245 32.15 40.56 3.76
N SER A 246 33.08 41.28 3.12
CA SER A 246 32.87 41.87 1.82
C SER A 246 32.46 40.78 0.83
N ARG A 247 31.45 41.10 0.03
CA ARG A 247 30.72 40.20 -0.86
C ARG A 247 31.59 39.85 -2.08
N SER A 248 32.51 38.90 -1.94
CA SER A 248 33.19 38.30 -3.10
C SER A 248 32.31 37.20 -3.69
N SER A 249 31.98 37.30 -4.97
CA SER A 249 31.25 36.28 -5.72
C SER A 249 31.94 34.90 -5.61
N SER A 250 31.28 33.93 -4.99
CA SER A 250 31.80 32.57 -4.83
C SER A 250 31.79 31.83 -6.19
N PRO A 251 32.88 31.13 -6.57
CA PRO A 251 32.98 30.34 -7.81
C PRO A 251 31.96 29.19 -7.92
N GLU A 252 31.26 28.87 -6.82
CA GLU A 252 30.20 27.87 -6.77
C GLU A 252 28.88 28.35 -7.43
N ILE A 253 28.65 29.67 -7.49
CA ILE A 253 27.52 30.25 -8.20
C ILE A 253 27.74 30.14 -9.72
N ASP A 254 28.97 30.34 -10.17
CA ASP A 254 29.33 30.30 -11.59
C ASP A 254 29.12 28.91 -12.20
N GLY A 255 29.55 27.85 -11.50
CA GLY A 255 29.32 26.46 -11.93
C GLY A 255 27.84 26.09 -12.03
N ASN A 256 26.99 26.58 -11.12
CA ASN A 256 25.53 26.39 -11.20
C ASN A 256 24.91 27.14 -12.38
N THR A 257 25.42 28.32 -12.73
CA THR A 257 24.93 29.07 -13.89
C THR A 257 25.33 28.41 -15.21
N GLU A 258 26.52 27.84 -15.31
CA GLU A 258 26.96 27.09 -16.49
C GLU A 258 26.14 25.82 -16.69
N TRP A 259 25.91 25.06 -15.61
CA TRP A 259 25.03 23.90 -15.64
C TRP A 259 23.61 24.26 -16.10
N LEU A 260 23.06 25.38 -15.60
CA LEU A 260 21.73 25.85 -16.01
C LEU A 260 21.70 26.25 -17.49
N LYS A 261 22.73 26.96 -17.98
CA LYS A 261 22.85 27.35 -19.40
C LYS A 261 22.88 26.11 -20.29
N GLN A 262 23.66 25.10 -19.92
CA GLN A 262 23.72 23.83 -20.66
C GLN A 262 22.35 23.11 -20.64
N ARG A 263 21.64 23.15 -19.52
CA ARG A 263 20.32 22.52 -19.44
C ARG A 263 19.28 23.23 -20.30
N ILE A 264 19.37 24.56 -20.40
CA ILE A 264 18.52 25.37 -21.28
C ILE A 264 18.78 25.00 -22.75
N THR A 265 20.04 24.81 -23.15
CA THR A 265 20.36 24.40 -24.52
C THR A 265 19.81 23.02 -24.86
N ASP A 266 19.91 22.05 -23.94
CA ASP A 266 19.33 20.71 -24.13
C ASP A 266 17.81 20.76 -24.29
N ILE A 267 17.13 21.58 -23.47
CA ILE A 267 15.67 21.74 -23.53
C ILE A 267 15.26 22.37 -24.86
N LYS A 268 15.98 23.39 -25.35
CA LYS A 268 15.72 24.00 -26.66
C LYS A 268 15.89 23.00 -27.80
N ALA A 269 16.95 22.20 -27.78
CA ALA A 269 17.16 21.13 -28.76
C ALA A 269 16.04 20.10 -28.71
N GLY A 270 15.60 19.72 -27.50
CA GLY A 270 14.44 18.87 -27.29
C GLY A 270 13.17 19.44 -27.92
N VAL A 271 12.85 20.71 -27.66
CA VAL A 271 11.68 21.41 -28.22
C VAL A 271 11.71 21.41 -29.75
N ALA A 272 12.84 21.73 -30.37
CA ALA A 272 12.97 21.71 -31.82
C ALA A 272 12.68 20.31 -32.41
N MET A 273 13.15 19.24 -31.75
CA MET A 273 12.80 17.87 -32.15
C MET A 273 11.32 17.55 -31.98
N MET A 274 10.66 18.10 -30.94
CA MET A 274 9.22 17.93 -30.74
C MET A 274 8.42 18.63 -31.84
N GLU A 275 8.83 19.83 -32.24
CA GLU A 275 8.21 20.59 -33.34
C GLU A 275 8.33 19.84 -34.66
N GLN A 276 9.53 19.36 -35.00
CA GLN A 276 9.76 18.55 -36.20
C GLN A 276 8.92 17.25 -36.21
N GLN A 277 8.74 16.62 -35.05
CA GLN A 277 7.92 15.41 -34.93
C GLN A 277 6.41 15.68 -34.98
N ALA A 278 5.99 16.88 -34.58
CA ALA A 278 4.59 17.30 -34.66
C ALA A 278 4.13 17.48 -36.13
N GLU A 279 5.04 17.88 -37.02
CA GLU A 279 4.80 18.00 -38.46
C GLU A 279 4.59 16.62 -39.14
N ASN A 280 5.15 15.54 -38.57
CA ASN A 280 5.01 14.17 -39.09
C ASN A 280 4.39 13.18 -38.08
N PRO A 281 3.08 13.33 -37.76
CA PRO A 281 2.43 12.60 -36.66
C PRO A 281 2.29 11.09 -36.88
N ARG A 282 2.44 10.60 -38.12
CA ARG A 282 2.38 9.16 -38.43
C ARG A 282 3.63 8.41 -37.95
N ALA A 283 4.82 9.01 -38.06
CA ALA A 283 6.07 8.42 -37.61
C ALA A 283 6.24 8.51 -36.08
N ALA A 284 5.78 9.61 -35.47
CA ALA A 284 5.95 9.88 -34.04
C ALA A 284 4.84 9.32 -33.12
N LYS A 285 3.92 8.51 -33.64
CA LYS A 285 2.68 8.06 -32.95
C LYS A 285 2.92 7.39 -31.60
N MET A 286 3.98 6.59 -31.46
CA MET A 286 4.31 5.92 -30.20
C MET A 286 4.79 6.90 -29.13
N TRP A 287 5.64 7.85 -29.52
CA TRP A 287 6.24 8.82 -28.62
C TRP A 287 5.22 9.87 -28.17
N VAL A 288 4.40 10.41 -29.08
CA VAL A 288 3.30 11.35 -28.75
C VAL A 288 2.32 10.73 -27.76
N ARG A 289 1.99 9.43 -27.93
CA ARG A 289 1.14 8.69 -26.98
C ARG A 289 1.81 8.43 -25.63
N SER A 290 3.13 8.34 -25.58
CA SER A 290 3.90 8.22 -24.34
C SER A 290 3.88 9.54 -23.59
N MET A 291 4.21 10.65 -24.27
CA MET A 291 4.16 12.00 -23.69
C MET A 291 2.78 12.38 -23.18
N LYS A 292 1.71 12.07 -23.93
CA LYS A 292 0.34 12.30 -23.48
C LYS A 292 -0.03 11.48 -22.25
N ARG A 293 0.47 10.24 -22.13
CA ARG A 293 0.24 9.38 -20.95
C ARG A 293 1.02 9.85 -19.73
N ALA A 294 2.25 10.31 -19.93
CA ALA A 294 3.12 10.83 -18.87
C ALA A 294 2.81 12.28 -18.50
N ASN A 295 1.97 12.97 -19.29
CA ASN A 295 1.53 14.35 -19.07
C ASN A 295 2.66 15.41 -19.00
N ILE A 296 3.79 15.12 -19.63
CA ILE A 296 5.03 15.94 -19.57
C ILE A 296 4.78 17.40 -20.00
N GLY A 297 3.86 17.64 -20.94
CA GLY A 297 3.53 18.98 -21.40
C GLY A 297 2.90 19.86 -20.32
N LYS A 298 2.13 19.29 -19.39
CA LYS A 298 1.50 20.05 -18.30
C LYS A 298 2.56 20.62 -17.37
N ASP A 299 3.53 19.80 -16.97
CA ASP A 299 4.57 20.17 -16.02
C ASP A 299 5.46 21.31 -16.54
N ILE A 300 5.82 21.27 -17.83
CA ILE A 300 6.61 22.33 -18.48
C ILE A 300 5.81 23.64 -18.55
N THR A 301 4.52 23.58 -18.87
CA THR A 301 3.67 24.79 -18.91
C THR A 301 3.44 25.40 -17.53
N GLU A 302 3.33 24.59 -16.48
CA GLU A 302 3.22 25.07 -15.10
C GLU A 302 4.51 25.73 -14.65
N MET A 303 5.67 25.10 -14.92
CA MET A 303 6.98 25.70 -14.66
C MET A 303 7.15 27.07 -15.34
N ALA A 304 6.75 27.20 -16.61
CA ALA A 304 6.84 28.47 -17.33
C ALA A 304 5.93 29.56 -16.73
N ARG A 305 4.73 29.19 -16.25
CA ARG A 305 3.83 30.12 -15.55
C ARG A 305 4.39 30.56 -14.21
N ASP A 306 5.00 29.66 -13.46
CA ASP A 306 5.60 29.96 -12.16
C ASP A 306 6.77 30.94 -12.31
N VAL A 307 7.64 30.74 -13.30
CA VAL A 307 8.74 31.66 -13.61
C VAL A 307 8.20 33.03 -13.98
N ARG A 308 7.22 33.10 -14.88
CA ARG A 308 6.61 34.37 -15.31
C ARG A 308 5.98 35.13 -14.12
N HIS A 309 5.23 34.41 -13.29
CA HIS A 309 4.58 35.01 -12.12
C HIS A 309 5.61 35.56 -11.13
N PHE A 310 6.70 34.82 -10.88
CA PHE A 310 7.79 35.30 -10.04
C PHE A 310 8.45 36.57 -10.61
N THR A 311 8.69 36.62 -11.92
CA THR A 311 9.29 37.81 -12.56
C THR A 311 8.37 39.04 -12.53
N GLU A 312 7.05 38.84 -12.63
CA GLU A 312 6.09 39.95 -12.69
C GLU A 312 5.73 40.50 -11.31
N THR A 313 5.62 39.63 -10.29
CA THR A 313 5.12 40.02 -8.97
C THR A 313 6.21 40.18 -7.92
N GLY A 314 7.44 39.69 -8.18
CA GLY A 314 8.53 39.62 -7.20
C GLY A 314 8.26 38.67 -6.03
N HIS A 315 7.06 38.07 -5.97
CA HIS A 315 6.67 37.15 -4.91
C HIS A 315 7.04 35.71 -5.27
N LYS A 316 7.88 35.09 -4.44
CA LYS A 316 8.14 33.64 -4.53
C LYS A 316 6.87 32.91 -4.11
N ARG A 317 6.16 32.31 -5.06
CA ARG A 317 5.15 31.31 -4.70
C ARG A 317 5.84 30.15 -3.98
N PRO A 318 5.22 29.61 -2.91
CA PRO A 318 5.70 28.35 -2.33
C PRO A 318 5.68 27.29 -3.42
N THR A 319 6.81 26.62 -3.62
CA THR A 319 7.00 25.63 -4.70
C THR A 319 5.92 24.56 -4.61
N THR A 320 5.13 24.42 -5.67
CA THR A 320 4.08 23.39 -5.79
C THR A 320 4.67 22.00 -5.99
N TRP A 321 5.96 21.90 -6.29
CA TRP A 321 6.69 20.63 -6.39
C TRP A 321 7.15 20.16 -5.02
N ALA A 322 6.75 18.94 -4.67
CA ALA A 322 7.24 18.29 -3.46
C ALA A 322 8.74 18.01 -3.60
N LYS A 323 9.57 18.62 -2.74
CA LYS A 323 11.00 18.30 -2.69
C LYS A 323 11.12 16.93 -2.04
N GLN A 324 11.62 15.94 -2.79
CA GLN A 324 11.66 14.54 -2.34
C GLN A 324 12.34 14.43 -0.97
N GLY A 325 11.61 13.94 0.03
CA GLY A 325 12.09 13.80 1.42
C GLY A 325 11.69 14.94 2.37
N ASN A 326 11.09 16.03 1.87
CA ASN A 326 10.52 17.08 2.70
C ASN A 326 9.00 16.91 2.84
N LYS A 327 8.60 16.22 3.92
CA LYS A 327 7.20 15.86 4.24
C LYS A 327 6.24 17.06 4.31
N ALA A 328 6.73 18.24 4.69
CA ALA A 328 5.90 19.44 4.75
C ALA A 328 5.55 19.95 3.34
N SER A 329 6.53 19.94 2.43
CA SER A 329 6.30 20.28 1.02
C SER A 329 5.41 19.25 0.32
N GLU A 330 5.61 17.96 0.56
CA GLU A 330 4.77 16.87 0.04
C GLU A 330 3.31 17.00 0.49
N ARG A 331 3.09 17.37 1.76
CA ARG A 331 1.75 17.59 2.31
C ARG A 331 1.09 18.85 1.73
N TYR A 332 1.85 19.93 1.58
CA TYR A 332 1.36 21.17 0.97
C TYR A 332 0.95 20.95 -0.49
N THR A 333 1.79 20.30 -1.29
CA THR A 333 1.50 19.91 -2.68
C THR A 333 0.26 19.01 -2.78
N ARG A 334 0.10 18.03 -1.89
CA ARG A 334 -1.11 17.17 -1.86
C ARG A 334 -2.39 17.98 -1.61
N ASN A 335 -2.32 18.96 -0.70
CA ASN A 335 -3.46 19.80 -0.33
C ASN A 335 -3.84 20.81 -1.43
N THR A 336 -2.86 21.37 -2.14
CA THR A 336 -3.09 22.38 -3.19
C THR A 336 -3.49 21.77 -4.53
N MET A 337 -2.97 20.59 -4.89
CA MET A 337 -3.26 19.93 -6.17
C MET A 337 -4.57 19.12 -6.18
N GLY A 338 -5.37 19.20 -5.11
CA GLY A 338 -6.68 18.54 -5.04
C GLY A 338 -6.62 17.02 -5.05
N TYR A 339 -5.47 16.41 -4.75
CA TYR A 339 -5.35 14.96 -4.54
C TYR A 339 -5.96 14.57 -3.20
N TYR A 340 -7.27 14.76 -3.07
CA TYR A 340 -8.06 13.88 -2.22
C TYR A 340 -8.16 12.56 -2.97
N GLU A 341 -7.45 11.54 -2.50
CA GLU A 341 -7.96 10.19 -2.68
C GLU A 341 -9.35 10.21 -2.04
N ALA A 342 -10.38 10.23 -2.88
CA ALA A 342 -11.76 10.08 -2.47
C ALA A 342 -11.83 8.85 -1.56
N LYS A 343 -12.08 9.10 -0.27
CA LYS A 343 -12.37 8.05 0.70
C LYS A 343 -13.70 7.41 0.39
#